data_AF-A0A7W0TIR4-F1
#
_entry.id   AF-A0A7W0TIR4-F1
#
_cell.length_a   1.000
_cell.length_b   1.000
_cell.length_c   1.000
_cell.angle_alpha   90.00
_cell.angle_beta   90.00
_cell.angle_gamma   90.00
#
_symmetry.space_group_name_H-M   'P 1'
#
loop_
_entity.id
_entity.type
_entity.pdbx_description
1 polymer ?
#
loop_
_entity_poly.entity_id
_entity_poly.type
_entity_poly.pdbx_seq_one_letter_code
_entity_poly.pdbx_strand_id
1 'polypeptide(L)'
;AGLCTDCRVVGVEPESGDDTARSLAAGERVVVPVGRTIADGQQVETPGERTFAVIRERVAAVVTVSDAEIVAAMRFAFERLKLVLEPSGASALAALLHGKVECAGLRTGVILSGGNVDVTRFRELTGD
;
A
#
# COMPACT_ATOMS: atom_id res chain seq x y z
N ALA A 1 11.97 8.89 24.30
CA ALA A 1 11.03 7.85 24.75
C ALA A 1 9.72 8.06 24.02
N GLY A 2 9.30 7.11 23.17
CA GLY A 2 8.17 7.31 22.25
C GLY A 2 8.14 6.36 21.05
N LEU A 3 9.06 5.38 21.00
CA LEU A 3 9.07 4.35 19.95
C LEU A 3 8.25 3.14 20.44
N CYS A 4 7.34 2.66 19.59
CA CYS A 4 6.65 1.39 19.79
C CYS A 4 7.51 0.28 19.17
N THR A 5 8.45 -0.28 19.93
CA THR A 5 9.39 -1.31 19.43
C THR A 5 8.69 -2.62 19.11
N ASP A 6 7.54 -2.88 19.72
CA ASP A 6 6.78 -4.12 19.56
C ASP A 6 5.66 -3.98 18.52
N CYS A 7 5.55 -2.82 17.85
CA CYS A 7 4.56 -2.61 16.82
C CYS A 7 4.89 -3.44 15.57
N ARG A 8 3.95 -4.27 15.14
CA ARG A 8 4.02 -4.98 13.87
C ARG A 8 3.86 -4.00 12.70
N VAL A 9 4.87 -3.94 11.83
CA VAL A 9 4.83 -3.15 10.59
C VAL A 9 4.51 -4.06 9.42
N VAL A 10 3.53 -3.68 8.60
CA VAL A 10 3.13 -4.40 7.38
C VAL A 10 3.20 -3.42 6.21
N GLY A 11 3.96 -3.78 5.18
CA GLY A 11 3.98 -3.06 3.90
C GLY A 11 2.81 -3.48 3.02
N VAL A 12 2.43 -2.62 2.08
CA VAL A 12 1.35 -2.89 1.13
C VAL A 12 1.81 -2.48 -0.26
N GLU A 13 1.59 -3.35 -1.24
CA GLU A 13 1.90 -3.12 -2.65
C GLU A 13 0.69 -3.44 -3.53
N PRO A 14 0.59 -2.87 -4.75
CA PRO A 14 -0.35 -3.36 -5.75
C PRO A 14 0.04 -4.79 -6.19
N GLU A 15 -0.94 -5.64 -6.51
CA GLU A 15 -0.68 -7.00 -7.02
C GLU A 15 0.23 -7.03 -8.27
N SER A 16 0.18 -5.98 -9.08
CA SER A 16 0.98 -5.86 -10.31
C SER A 16 2.33 -5.16 -10.09
N GLY A 17 2.65 -4.74 -8.86
CA GLY A 17 3.89 -4.06 -8.49
C GLY A 17 4.41 -4.60 -7.16
N ASP A 18 4.53 -5.93 -7.06
CA ASP A 18 4.83 -6.69 -5.84
C ASP A 18 6.34 -6.94 -5.66
N ASP A 19 7.18 -5.97 -6.03
CA ASP A 19 8.64 -6.14 -6.09
C ASP A 19 9.25 -6.37 -4.71
N THR A 20 8.77 -5.68 -3.67
CA THR A 20 9.24 -5.88 -2.30
C THR A 20 8.75 -7.20 -1.74
N ALA A 21 7.49 -7.55 -1.95
CA ALA A 21 6.93 -8.84 -1.52
C ALA A 21 7.71 -10.02 -2.09
N ARG A 22 8.01 -10.00 -3.40
CA ARG A 22 8.82 -11.05 -4.04
C ARG A 22 10.27 -11.04 -3.57
N SER A 23 10.86 -9.87 -3.38
CA SER A 23 12.23 -9.76 -2.85
C SER A 23 12.34 -10.31 -1.43
N LEU A 24 11.34 -10.08 -0.58
CA LEU A 24 11.29 -10.66 0.76
C LEU A 24 11.15 -12.18 0.73
N ALA A 25 10.29 -12.71 -0.15
CA ALA A 25 10.14 -14.15 -0.31
C ALA A 25 11.42 -14.82 -0.84
N ALA A 26 12.18 -14.14 -1.70
CA ALA A 26 13.47 -14.62 -2.20
C ALA A 26 14.63 -14.45 -1.20
N GLY A 27 14.46 -13.59 -0.18
CA GLY A 27 15.53 -13.22 0.77
C GLY A 27 16.55 -12.21 0.21
N GLU A 28 16.41 -11.85 -1.06
CA GLU A 28 17.27 -10.92 -1.81
C GLU A 28 16.45 -10.05 -2.76
N ARG A 29 17.04 -8.93 -3.21
CA ARG A 29 16.38 -8.02 -4.16
C ARG A 29 16.22 -8.72 -5.50
N VAL A 30 14.99 -8.84 -5.96
CA VAL A 30 14.67 -9.34 -7.31
C VAL A 30 14.21 -8.19 -8.19
N VAL A 31 14.27 -8.41 -9.50
CA VAL A 31 13.69 -7.52 -10.50
C VAL A 31 12.40 -8.19 -10.99
N VAL A 32 11.29 -7.45 -10.96
CA VAL A 32 9.99 -7.90 -11.45
C VAL A 32 9.57 -7.05 -12.65
N PRO A 33 8.82 -7.61 -13.61
CA PRO A 33 8.19 -6.79 -14.64
C PRO A 33 7.26 -5.76 -14.00
N VAL A 34 7.36 -4.48 -14.39
CA VAL A 34 6.39 -3.46 -13.94
C VAL A 34 5.03 -3.80 -14.52
N GLY A 35 4.12 -4.28 -13.67
CA GLY A 35 2.74 -4.47 -14.05
C GLY A 35 1.99 -3.14 -14.11
N ARG A 36 0.92 -3.13 -14.89
CA ARG A 36 0.05 -1.97 -15.03
C ARG A 36 -0.90 -1.91 -13.84
N THR A 37 -0.75 -0.88 -13.00
CA THR A 37 -1.65 -0.53 -11.89
C THR A 37 -2.02 0.95 -11.97
N ILE A 38 -3.16 1.32 -11.41
CA ILE A 38 -3.53 2.72 -11.18
C ILE A 38 -2.68 3.41 -10.10
N ALA A 39 -1.94 2.66 -9.27
CA ALA A 39 -1.06 3.18 -8.23
C ALA A 39 0.35 3.46 -8.76
N ASP A 40 0.47 4.53 -9.55
CA ASP A 40 1.69 4.95 -10.24
C ASP A 40 2.90 5.15 -9.30
N GLY A 41 2.66 5.72 -8.11
CA GLY A 41 3.70 5.89 -7.08
C GLY A 41 4.28 4.59 -6.49
N GLN A 42 3.74 3.42 -6.85
CA GLN A 42 4.22 2.10 -6.43
C GLN A 42 4.63 1.21 -7.62
N GLN A 43 4.83 1.80 -8.81
CA GLN A 43 5.29 1.07 -10.00
C GLN A 43 6.81 1.01 -10.07
N VAL A 44 7.41 0.14 -9.27
CA VAL A 44 8.87 -0.05 -9.21
C VAL A 44 9.24 -1.48 -9.63
N GLU A 45 10.37 -1.64 -10.32
CA GLU A 45 10.86 -2.97 -10.75
C GLU A 45 11.57 -3.74 -9.64
N THR A 46 12.17 -3.03 -8.69
CA THR A 46 13.00 -3.60 -7.63
C THR A 46 13.10 -2.64 -6.45
N PRO A 47 13.09 -3.13 -5.21
CA PRO A 47 13.16 -2.24 -4.07
C PRO A 47 14.54 -1.61 -3.99
N GLY A 48 14.62 -0.41 -3.43
CA GLY A 48 15.89 0.28 -3.20
C GLY A 48 16.83 -0.56 -2.32
N GLU A 49 18.15 -0.48 -2.58
CA GLU A 49 19.14 -1.29 -1.84
C GLU A 49 19.09 -1.03 -0.32
N ARG A 50 19.10 0.25 0.07
CA ARG A 50 19.08 0.67 1.47
C ARG A 50 17.75 0.39 2.15
N THR A 51 16.64 0.61 1.44
CA THR A 51 15.29 0.39 1.99
C THR A 51 15.03 -1.09 2.17
N PHE A 52 15.42 -1.94 1.22
CA PHE A 52 15.25 -3.39 1.32
C PHE A 52 16.00 -3.97 2.53
N ALA A 53 17.22 -3.50 2.81
CA ALA A 53 17.98 -3.94 3.99
C ALA A 53 17.21 -3.69 5.30
N VAL A 54 16.56 -2.52 5.43
CA VAL A 54 15.74 -2.17 6.59
C VAL A 54 14.42 -2.96 6.59
N ILE A 55 13.75 -3.06 5.45
CA ILE A 55 12.47 -3.77 5.31
C ILE A 55 12.65 -5.24 5.72
N ARG A 56 13.68 -5.90 5.21
CA ARG A 56 13.99 -7.31 5.53
C ARG A 56 14.21 -7.55 7.03
N GLU A 57 14.75 -6.58 7.75
CA GLU A 57 14.99 -6.70 9.20
C GLU A 57 13.76 -6.33 10.04
N ARG A 58 12.94 -5.37 9.60
CA ARG A 58 11.97 -4.67 10.46
C ARG A 58 10.51 -4.82 10.06
N VAL A 59 10.21 -5.23 8.83
CA VAL A 59 8.84 -5.36 8.34
C VAL A 59 8.40 -6.82 8.46
N ALA A 60 7.26 -7.04 9.12
CA ALA A 60 6.77 -8.39 9.40
C ALA A 60 6.19 -9.09 8.16
N ALA A 61 5.62 -8.32 7.24
CA ALA A 61 5.07 -8.83 5.98
C ALA A 61 4.88 -7.68 4.99
N VAL A 62 4.84 -8.00 3.70
CA VAL A 62 4.30 -7.13 2.66
C VAL A 62 3.12 -7.87 2.02
N VAL A 63 1.95 -7.25 2.01
CA VAL A 63 0.73 -7.83 1.43
C VAL A 63 0.35 -7.07 0.17
N THR A 64 -0.43 -7.70 -0.71
CA THR A 64 -0.86 -7.09 -1.96
C THR A 64 -2.33 -6.74 -1.99
N VAL A 65 -2.67 -5.71 -2.76
CA VAL A 65 -4.05 -5.28 -3.05
C VAL A 65 -4.26 -5.09 -4.55
N SER A 66 -5.47 -5.38 -5.01
CA SER A 66 -5.85 -5.14 -6.41
C SER A 66 -6.22 -3.67 -6.65
N ASP A 67 -6.19 -3.24 -7.92
CA ASP A 67 -6.66 -1.91 -8.33
C ASP A 67 -8.13 -1.66 -7.93
N ALA A 68 -8.97 -2.69 -7.96
CA ALA A 68 -10.37 -2.59 -7.54
C ALA A 68 -10.51 -2.31 -6.04
N GLU A 69 -9.69 -2.99 -5.21
CA GLU A 69 -9.62 -2.75 -3.77
C GLU A 69 -9.10 -1.34 -3.45
N ILE A 70 -8.14 -0.84 -4.23
CA ILE A 70 -7.63 0.53 -4.12
C ILE A 70 -8.74 1.54 -4.42
N VAL A 71 -9.50 1.37 -5.51
CA VAL A 71 -10.64 2.24 -5.86
C VAL A 71 -11.71 2.23 -4.76
N ALA A 72 -12.03 1.05 -4.21
CA ALA A 72 -12.98 0.95 -3.11
C ALA A 72 -12.50 1.71 -1.86
N ALA A 73 -11.20 1.66 -1.56
CA ALA A 73 -10.61 2.43 -0.47
C ALA A 73 -10.62 3.94 -0.73
N MET A 74 -10.37 4.39 -1.96
CA MET A 74 -10.50 5.79 -2.36
C MET A 74 -11.92 6.31 -2.12
N ARG A 75 -12.94 5.57 -2.59
CA ARG A 75 -14.36 5.90 -2.35
C ARG A 75 -14.67 5.97 -0.85
N PHE A 76 -14.24 4.97 -0.08
CA PHE A 76 -14.47 4.93 1.36
C PHE A 76 -13.85 6.14 2.07
N ALA A 77 -12.60 6.50 1.74
CA ALA A 77 -11.93 7.67 2.30
C ALA A 77 -12.71 8.96 1.99
N PHE A 78 -13.17 9.12 0.76
CA PHE A 78 -13.96 10.28 0.36
C PHE A 78 -15.32 10.34 1.06
N GLU A 79 -16.08 9.25 1.05
CA GLU A 79 -17.44 9.21 1.59
C GLU A 79 -17.47 9.23 3.12
N ARG A 80 -16.54 8.56 3.78
CA ARG A 80 -16.59 8.32 5.24
C ARG A 80 -15.60 9.17 6.02
N LEU A 81 -14.42 9.39 5.47
CA LEU A 81 -13.36 10.17 6.13
C LEU A 81 -13.30 11.62 5.65
N LYS A 82 -13.98 11.94 4.53
CA LYS A 82 -13.96 13.25 3.87
C LYS A 82 -12.56 13.65 3.41
N LEU A 83 -11.76 12.66 3.04
CA LEU A 83 -10.40 12.81 2.53
C LEU A 83 -10.35 12.39 1.07
N VAL A 84 -9.64 13.18 0.26
CA VAL A 84 -9.28 12.80 -1.10
C VAL A 84 -7.94 12.09 -1.05
N LEU A 85 -7.88 10.85 -1.52
CA LEU A 85 -6.66 10.06 -1.65
C LEU A 85 -6.38 9.79 -3.12
N GLU A 86 -5.10 9.81 -3.49
CA GLU A 86 -4.62 9.25 -4.75
C GLU A 86 -4.57 7.71 -4.63
N PRO A 87 -4.48 6.96 -5.75
CA PRO A 87 -4.48 5.49 -5.70
C PRO A 87 -3.37 4.91 -4.81
N SER A 88 -2.13 5.41 -4.94
CA SER A 88 -1.02 4.97 -4.08
C SER A 88 -1.23 5.31 -2.61
N GLY A 89 -1.81 6.49 -2.34
CA GLY A 89 -2.19 6.94 -0.99
C GLY A 89 -3.24 6.08 -0.30
N ALA A 90 -4.01 5.32 -1.07
CA ALA A 90 -5.09 4.47 -0.57
C ALA A 90 -4.70 2.99 -0.38
N SER A 91 -3.50 2.54 -0.80
CA SER A 91 -3.14 1.11 -0.78
C SER A 91 -3.19 0.51 0.63
N ALA A 92 -2.61 1.17 1.62
CA ALA A 92 -2.62 0.72 3.01
C ALA A 92 -4.04 0.66 3.60
N LEU A 93 -4.91 1.60 3.22
CA LEU A 93 -6.32 1.58 3.62
C LEU A 93 -7.07 0.43 2.94
N ALA A 94 -6.78 0.15 1.66
CA ALA A 94 -7.35 -0.98 0.94
C ALA A 94 -7.01 -2.31 1.61
N ALA A 95 -5.76 -2.50 2.05
CA ALA A 95 -5.35 -3.72 2.74
C ALA A 95 -6.12 -3.92 4.05
N LEU A 96 -6.35 -2.85 4.81
CA LEU A 96 -7.12 -2.90 6.05
C LEU A 96 -8.60 -3.24 5.77
N LEU A 97 -9.24 -2.51 4.85
CA LEU A 97 -10.67 -2.65 4.56
C LEU A 97 -11.03 -4.02 3.97
N HIS A 98 -10.12 -4.64 3.23
CA HIS A 98 -10.33 -5.95 2.61
C HIS A 98 -9.71 -7.12 3.40
N GLY A 99 -9.33 -6.88 4.67
CA GLY A 99 -8.89 -7.94 5.57
C GLY A 99 -7.56 -8.61 5.18
N LYS A 100 -6.70 -7.91 4.42
CA LYS A 100 -5.35 -8.41 4.08
C LYS A 100 -4.40 -8.38 5.27
N VAL A 101 -4.78 -7.67 6.34
CA VAL A 101 -4.02 -7.55 7.58
C VAL A 101 -4.91 -7.88 8.77
N GLU A 102 -4.45 -8.79 9.63
CA GLU A 102 -5.15 -9.12 10.87
C GLU A 102 -5.01 -7.98 11.89
N CYS A 103 -6.11 -7.26 12.11
CA CYS A 103 -6.14 -6.08 12.99
C CYS A 103 -7.21 -6.14 14.08
N ALA A 104 -8.03 -7.20 14.11
CA ALA A 104 -9.15 -7.30 15.05
C ALA A 104 -8.64 -7.29 16.51
N GLY A 105 -9.23 -6.43 17.34
CA GLY A 105 -8.83 -6.26 18.74
C GLY A 105 -7.49 -5.53 18.95
N LEU A 106 -6.84 -5.05 17.88
CA LEU A 106 -5.58 -4.30 17.94
C LEU A 106 -5.81 -2.80 17.77
N ARG A 107 -4.82 -2.01 18.21
CA ARG A 107 -4.73 -0.59 17.89
C ARG A 107 -3.93 -0.43 16.61
N THR A 108 -4.61 -0.13 15.50
CA THR A 108 -3.99 -0.08 14.17
C THR A 108 -3.85 1.36 13.70
N GLY A 109 -2.63 1.74 13.30
CA GLY A 109 -2.37 2.94 12.53
C GLY A 109 -2.32 2.62 11.04
N VAL A 110 -2.92 3.48 10.21
CA VAL A 110 -2.87 3.37 8.75
C VAL A 110 -2.25 4.64 8.20
N ILE A 111 -1.28 4.49 7.30
CA ILE A 111 -0.66 5.63 6.63
C ILE A 111 -1.45 5.92 5.35
N LEU A 112 -2.00 7.12 5.26
CA LEU A 112 -2.62 7.67 4.05
C LEU A 112 -1.59 8.58 3.40
N SER A 113 -0.81 8.06 2.44
CA SER A 113 0.46 8.69 2.05
C SER A 113 0.33 9.90 1.12
N GLY A 114 -0.80 10.05 0.41
CA GLY A 114 -0.95 11.09 -0.61
C GLY A 114 -2.37 11.27 -1.12
N GLY A 115 -2.61 12.46 -1.69
CA GLY A 115 -3.89 12.90 -2.26
C GLY A 115 -3.72 13.66 -3.59
N ASN A 116 -2.58 13.50 -4.27
CA ASN A 116 -2.22 14.24 -5.48
C ASN A 116 -2.87 13.58 -6.71
N VAL A 117 -4.19 13.75 -6.84
CA VAL A 117 -4.95 13.22 -7.96
C VAL A 117 -5.75 14.35 -8.62
N ASP A 118 -5.72 14.38 -9.95
CA ASP A 118 -6.58 15.29 -10.72
C ASP A 118 -8.05 14.96 -10.48
N VAL A 119 -8.91 15.98 -10.40
CA VAL A 119 -10.35 15.80 -10.13
C VAL A 119 -11.01 14.94 -11.21
N THR A 120 -10.66 15.11 -12.48
CA THR A 120 -11.19 14.30 -13.59
C THR A 120 -10.78 12.85 -13.41
N ARG A 121 -9.51 12.61 -13.07
CA ARG A 121 -8.99 11.26 -12.86
C ARG A 121 -9.62 10.59 -11.64
N PHE A 122 -9.80 11.32 -10.55
CA PHE A 122 -10.47 10.82 -9.36
C PHE A 122 -11.89 10.36 -9.70
N ARG A 123 -12.64 11.22 -10.37
CA ARG A 123 -14.01 10.95 -10.86
C ARG A 123 -14.10 9.74 -11.79
N GLU A 124 -13.18 9.61 -12.74
CA GLU A 124 -13.10 8.43 -13.62
C GLU A 124 -12.90 7.12 -12.83
N LEU A 125 -12.04 7.15 -11.82
CA LEU A 125 -11.73 5.97 -11.00
C LEU A 125 -12.89 5.65 -10.03
N THR A 126 -13.47 6.67 -9.41
CA THR A 126 -14.55 6.52 -8.41
C THR A 126 -15.95 6.65 -9.02
N GLY A 127 -16.11 6.69 -10.34
CA GLY A 127 -17.42 6.76 -10.99
C GLY A 127 -18.34 7.87 -10.49
N ASP A 128 -17.79 9.02 -10.09
CA ASP A 128 -18.49 10.23 -9.62
C ASP A 128 -18.41 11.38 -10.64
#